data_AF-A0A2S9CM91-F1
#
_entry.id   AF-A0A2S9CM91-F1
#
_cell.length_a   1.000
_cell.length_b   1.000
_cell.length_c   1.000
_cell.angle_alpha   90.00
_cell.angle_beta   90.00
_cell.angle_gamma   90.00
#
_symmetry.space_group_name_H-M   'P 1'
#
loop_
_entity.id
_entity.type
_entity.pdbx_description
1 polymer ?
#
loop_
_entity_poly.entity_id
_entity_poly.type
_entity_poly.pdbx_seq_one_letter_code
_entity_poly.pdbx_strand_id
1 'polypeptide(L)'
;MNIKTIALFFGLIISNFCFSQQEFRENFTLKLPVDSVRYYQQEVKKSPYFVEENTLQIYPGEHLFIEADVKEGKLEFMKVVKENVNPSKTIEIEFSQDVEDRKHKGMMLQVSNPFDKNLLYDATMYTVGEPKWVDTSILPVKPKLIGFELWNDVIITLVLHDWRLQN
;
A
#
# COMPACT_ATOMS: atom_id res chain seq x y z
N MET A 1 -5.74 -60.54 21.14
CA MET A 1 -5.19 -59.29 21.71
C MET A 1 -6.14 -58.16 21.35
N ASN A 2 -6.70 -57.53 22.37
CA ASN A 2 -7.92 -56.73 22.35
C ASN A 2 -7.75 -55.35 21.70
N ILE A 3 -8.83 -54.85 21.10
CA ILE A 3 -9.07 -53.53 20.44
C ILE A 3 -8.74 -52.29 21.31
N LYS A 4 -8.18 -52.45 22.52
CA LYS A 4 -7.96 -51.36 23.49
C LYS A 4 -6.64 -50.60 23.33
N THR A 5 -5.84 -50.89 22.31
CA THR A 5 -4.50 -50.26 22.14
C THR A 5 -4.35 -49.47 20.84
N ILE A 6 -5.44 -49.17 20.14
CA ILE A 6 -5.46 -48.23 19.00
C ILE A 6 -6.04 -46.90 19.51
N ALA A 7 -5.33 -46.29 20.45
CA ALA A 7 -5.58 -44.93 20.89
C ALA A 7 -4.22 -44.22 20.96
N LEU A 8 -3.47 -44.29 19.87
CA LEU A 8 -2.22 -43.56 19.72
C LEU A 8 -2.32 -42.77 18.41
N PHE A 9 -2.13 -41.46 18.52
CA PHE A 9 -1.98 -40.51 17.42
C PHE A 9 -3.24 -40.14 16.62
N PHE A 10 -4.24 -39.56 17.31
CA PHE A 10 -4.99 -38.46 16.67
C PHE A 10 -4.26 -37.15 17.00
N GLY A 11 -3.19 -36.90 16.24
CA GLY A 11 -2.51 -35.62 16.23
C GLY A 11 -3.42 -34.58 15.56
N LEU A 12 -4.28 -33.94 16.35
CA LEU A 12 -4.88 -32.67 15.97
C LEU A 12 -3.79 -31.61 16.04
N ILE A 13 -2.95 -31.58 15.01
CA ILE A 13 -2.19 -30.39 14.65
C ILE A 13 -3.24 -29.39 14.21
N ILE A 14 -3.77 -28.64 15.17
CA ILE A 14 -4.43 -27.36 14.88
C ILE A 14 -3.27 -26.46 14.47
N SER A 15 -2.92 -26.55 13.19
CA SER A 15 -2.07 -25.58 12.55
C SER A 15 -2.79 -24.25 12.72
N ASN A 16 -2.25 -23.40 13.58
CA ASN A 16 -2.57 -21.98 13.61
C ASN A 16 -2.14 -21.41 12.25
N PHE A 17 -2.95 -21.65 11.22
CA PHE A 17 -2.99 -20.78 10.07
C PHE A 17 -3.56 -19.47 10.58
N CYS A 18 -2.68 -18.64 11.13
CA CYS A 18 -2.92 -17.22 11.19
C CYS A 18 -2.89 -16.74 9.73
N PHE A 19 -3.96 -17.00 8.99
CA PHE A 19 -4.24 -16.26 7.77
C PHE A 19 -4.35 -14.81 8.23
N SER A 20 -3.30 -14.03 8.04
CA SER A 20 -3.41 -12.59 8.24
C SER A 20 -4.48 -12.14 7.26
N GLN A 21 -5.61 -11.72 7.81
CA GLN A 21 -6.78 -11.33 7.05
C GLN A 21 -6.37 -10.11 6.21
N GLN A 22 -6.68 -10.12 4.91
CA GLN A 22 -6.48 -8.97 4.04
C GLN A 22 -7.21 -7.77 4.66
N GLU A 23 -6.49 -6.70 4.98
CA GLU A 23 -7.12 -5.48 5.46
C GLU A 23 -7.92 -4.81 4.33
N PHE A 24 -9.08 -4.27 4.69
CA PHE A 24 -9.90 -3.47 3.78
C PHE A 24 -9.84 -2.01 4.21
N ARG A 25 -9.94 -1.11 3.24
CA ARG A 25 -10.16 0.31 3.49
C ARG A 25 -11.58 0.48 4.01
N GLU A 26 -11.73 1.11 5.17
CA GLU A 26 -13.05 1.53 5.66
C GLU A 26 -13.58 2.75 4.89
N ASN A 27 -14.87 3.03 5.03
CA ASN A 27 -15.44 4.22 4.40
C ASN A 27 -14.91 5.50 5.07
N PHE A 28 -14.65 6.53 4.26
CA PHE A 28 -14.29 7.85 4.74
C PHE A 28 -14.63 8.95 3.75
N THR A 29 -14.74 10.18 4.23
CA THR A 29 -14.85 11.37 3.39
C THR A 29 -13.44 11.88 3.06
N LEU A 30 -13.01 11.72 1.82
CA LEU A 30 -11.79 12.36 1.34
C LEU A 30 -12.07 13.86 1.20
N LYS A 31 -11.29 14.69 1.89
CA LYS A 31 -11.40 16.15 1.82
C LYS A 31 -10.03 16.77 1.59
N LEU A 32 -9.83 17.37 0.42
CA LEU A 32 -8.56 17.95 0.00
C LEU A 32 -8.72 19.47 -0.15
N PRO A 33 -7.96 20.30 0.59
CA PRO A 33 -7.84 21.72 0.28
C PRO A 33 -7.28 21.90 -1.14
N VAL A 34 -7.93 22.73 -1.94
CA VAL A 34 -7.43 23.14 -3.27
C VAL A 34 -6.83 24.55 -3.18
N ASP A 35 -7.49 25.43 -2.43
CA ASP A 35 -6.98 26.73 -2.02
C ASP A 35 -7.66 27.13 -0.69
N SER A 36 -7.48 28.39 -0.25
CA SER A 36 -7.98 28.86 1.05
C SER A 36 -9.50 28.82 1.21
N VAL A 37 -10.25 28.62 0.12
CA VAL A 37 -11.72 28.64 0.11
C VAL A 37 -12.28 27.32 -0.44
N ARG A 38 -11.65 26.76 -1.47
CA ARG A 38 -12.16 25.58 -2.18
C ARG A 38 -11.57 24.28 -1.63
N TYR A 39 -12.44 23.28 -1.53
CA TYR A 39 -12.09 21.91 -1.18
C TYR A 39 -12.66 20.94 -2.22
N TYR A 40 -11.88 19.94 -2.60
CA TYR A 40 -12.42 18.72 -3.20
C TYR A 40 -12.95 17.81 -2.10
N GLN A 41 -14.13 17.22 -2.29
CA GLN A 41 -14.72 16.28 -1.36
C GLN A 41 -15.36 15.11 -2.10
N GLN A 42 -15.11 13.89 -1.63
CA GLN A 42 -15.80 12.70 -2.12
C GLN A 42 -15.96 11.68 -0.98
N GLU A 43 -17.03 10.90 -1.06
CA GLU A 43 -17.20 9.71 -0.22
C GLU A 43 -16.42 8.55 -0.84
N VAL A 44 -15.40 8.07 -0.14
CA VAL A 44 -14.68 6.84 -0.48
C VAL A 44 -15.37 5.69 0.24
N LYS A 45 -15.96 4.78 -0.53
CA LYS A 45 -16.64 3.59 0.02
C LYS A 45 -15.62 2.55 0.48
N LYS A 46 -16.05 1.72 1.42
CA LYS A 46 -15.30 0.53 1.83
C LYS A 46 -14.89 -0.29 0.61
N SER A 47 -13.61 -0.59 0.51
CA SER A 47 -13.00 -1.24 -0.66
C SER A 47 -11.73 -1.99 -0.29
N PRO A 48 -11.25 -2.93 -1.12
CA PRO A 48 -9.89 -3.44 -1.00
C PRO A 48 -8.86 -2.32 -1.25
N TYR A 49 -7.67 -2.43 -0.64
CA TYR A 49 -6.52 -1.58 -1.01
C TYR A 49 -5.94 -1.99 -2.36
N PHE A 50 -5.79 -3.29 -2.59
CA PHE A 50 -5.41 -3.86 -3.88
C PHE A 50 -6.64 -4.06 -4.75
N VAL A 51 -6.81 -3.21 -5.77
CA VAL A 51 -7.98 -3.22 -6.66
C VAL A 51 -7.88 -4.31 -7.74
N GLU A 52 -6.66 -4.72 -8.06
CA GLU A 52 -6.30 -5.87 -8.88
C GLU A 52 -5.04 -6.52 -8.28
N GLU A 53 -4.58 -7.64 -8.86
CA GLU A 53 -3.37 -8.33 -8.39
C GLU A 53 -2.18 -7.35 -8.36
N ASN A 54 -1.58 -7.19 -7.17
CA ASN A 54 -0.47 -6.28 -6.89
C ASN A 54 -0.69 -4.83 -7.38
N THR A 55 -1.93 -4.40 -7.61
CA THR A 55 -2.27 -3.03 -8.02
C THR A 55 -2.88 -2.30 -6.84
N LEU A 56 -2.06 -1.48 -6.18
CA LEU A 56 -2.44 -0.76 -4.97
C LEU A 56 -3.06 0.57 -5.33
N GLN A 57 -4.29 0.83 -4.89
CA GLN A 57 -4.84 2.18 -4.88
C GLN A 57 -4.63 2.80 -3.50
N ILE A 58 -4.15 4.04 -3.44
CA ILE A 58 -3.95 4.79 -2.20
C ILE A 58 -4.52 6.22 -2.31
N TYR A 59 -5.04 6.74 -1.20
CA TYR A 59 -5.61 8.08 -1.07
C TYR A 59 -4.76 8.94 -0.11
N PRO A 60 -4.79 10.28 -0.27
CA PRO A 60 -4.11 11.17 0.66
C PRO A 60 -4.60 10.98 2.11
N GLY A 61 -3.66 10.94 3.05
CA GLY A 61 -3.87 10.63 4.46
C GLY A 61 -3.74 9.15 4.82
N GLU A 62 -3.59 8.26 3.84
CA GLU A 62 -3.36 6.84 4.10
C GLU A 62 -1.88 6.54 4.39
N HIS A 63 -1.67 5.72 5.42
CA HIS A 63 -0.37 5.18 5.83
C HIS A 63 -0.52 3.66 5.98
N LEU A 64 0.20 2.90 5.14
CA LEU A 64 -0.01 1.48 4.94
C LEU A 64 1.28 0.69 5.17
N PHE A 65 1.13 -0.52 5.74
CA PHE A 65 2.18 -1.52 5.81
C PHE A 65 1.84 -2.67 4.86
N ILE A 66 2.71 -2.95 3.91
CA ILE A 66 2.51 -3.96 2.88
C ILE A 66 3.54 -5.06 3.07
N GLU A 67 3.10 -6.23 3.55
CA GLU A 67 3.94 -7.42 3.52
C GLU A 67 3.96 -8.00 2.11
N ALA A 68 5.15 -8.38 1.65
CA ALA A 68 5.33 -9.08 0.38
C ALA A 68 6.40 -10.16 0.52
N ASP A 69 6.17 -11.32 -0.09
CA ASP A 69 7.17 -12.36 -0.21
C ASP A 69 8.01 -12.14 -1.47
N VAL A 70 9.30 -12.47 -1.41
CA VAL A 70 10.19 -12.38 -2.58
C VAL A 70 10.49 -13.79 -3.07
N LYS A 71 10.03 -14.10 -4.29
CA LYS A 71 10.31 -15.37 -4.95
C LYS A 71 10.92 -15.11 -6.32
N GLU A 72 12.11 -15.68 -6.56
CA GLU A 72 12.84 -15.53 -7.83
C GLU A 72 13.03 -14.05 -8.26
N GLY A 73 13.14 -13.13 -7.29
CA GLY A 73 13.29 -11.70 -7.56
C GLY A 73 12.00 -10.96 -7.91
N LYS A 74 10.83 -11.60 -7.76
CA LYS A 74 9.51 -10.97 -7.90
C LYS A 74 8.85 -10.84 -6.53
N LEU A 75 8.03 -9.80 -6.39
CA LEU A 75 7.15 -9.64 -5.25
C LEU A 75 5.89 -10.47 -5.50
N GLU A 76 5.60 -11.37 -4.58
CA GLU A 76 4.41 -12.22 -4.57
C GLU A 76 3.64 -12.03 -3.25
N PHE A 77 2.36 -12.37 -3.26
CA PHE A 77 1.51 -12.37 -2.06
C PHE A 77 1.47 -11.03 -1.31
N MET A 78 1.45 -9.91 -2.05
CA MET A 78 1.35 -8.57 -1.46
C MET A 78 0.03 -8.40 -0.72
N LYS A 79 0.09 -7.98 0.54
CA LYS A 79 -1.09 -7.74 1.37
C LYS A 79 -0.86 -6.58 2.33
N VAL A 80 -1.92 -5.82 2.58
CA VAL A 80 -1.90 -4.80 3.63
C VAL A 80 -2.07 -5.47 4.99
N VAL A 81 -1.21 -5.10 5.94
CA VAL A 81 -1.26 -5.54 7.33
C VAL A 81 -1.43 -4.33 8.26
N LYS A 82 -2.03 -4.56 9.43
CA LYS A 82 -2.30 -3.51 10.41
C LYS A 82 -1.04 -2.92 11.04
N GLU A 83 -0.01 -3.73 11.22
CA GLU A 83 1.23 -3.35 11.92
C GLU A 83 2.46 -4.01 11.29
N ASN A 84 3.59 -3.32 11.35
CA ASN A 84 4.86 -3.81 10.83
C ASN A 84 5.57 -4.75 11.83
N VAL A 85 5.11 -5.99 11.91
CA VAL A 85 5.75 -7.03 12.75
C VAL A 85 6.96 -7.69 12.07
N ASN A 86 7.10 -7.57 10.75
CA ASN A 86 8.18 -8.18 9.97
C ASN A 86 8.92 -7.15 9.08
N PRO A 87 9.73 -6.24 9.66
CA PRO A 87 10.31 -5.11 8.92
C PRO A 87 11.15 -5.49 7.69
N SER A 88 11.73 -6.69 7.66
CA SER A 88 12.55 -7.17 6.53
C SER A 88 11.76 -7.48 5.25
N LYS A 89 10.43 -7.57 5.34
CA LYS A 89 9.54 -7.88 4.20
C LYS A 89 8.34 -6.92 4.08
N THR A 90 8.36 -5.82 4.82
CA THR A 90 7.27 -4.84 4.86
C THR A 90 7.69 -3.56 4.15
N ILE A 91 7.00 -3.25 3.06
CA ILE A 91 7.04 -1.93 2.40
C ILE A 91 6.10 -1.02 3.20
N GLU A 92 6.60 0.12 3.63
CA GLU A 92 5.80 1.16 4.30
C GLU A 92 5.52 2.28 3.31
N ILE A 93 4.26 2.66 3.17
CA ILE A 93 3.81 3.66 2.21
C ILE A 93 2.98 4.71 2.93
N GLU A 94 3.32 5.97 2.75
CA GLU A 94 2.50 7.10 3.20
C GLU A 94 2.22 8.02 2.01
N PHE A 95 0.96 8.36 1.79
CA PHE A 95 0.59 9.39 0.82
C PHE A 95 -0.09 10.54 1.52
N SER A 96 0.50 11.73 1.46
CA SER A 96 0.03 12.90 2.20
C SER A 96 -0.10 14.14 1.32
N GLN A 97 -0.90 15.08 1.80
CA GLN A 97 -1.00 16.42 1.25
C GLN A 97 -0.39 17.40 2.26
N ASP A 98 0.58 18.18 1.82
CA ASP A 98 1.10 19.30 2.59
C ASP A 98 0.17 20.52 2.44
N VAL A 99 -0.17 21.13 3.57
CA VAL A 99 -1.15 22.21 3.67
C VAL A 99 -0.65 23.28 4.63
N GLU A 100 -0.60 24.52 4.15
CA GLU A 100 -0.26 25.70 4.96
C GLU A 100 -1.40 26.72 4.83
N ASP A 101 -1.87 27.31 5.93
CA ASP A 101 -2.98 28.27 5.94
C ASP A 101 -4.22 27.80 5.16
N ARG A 102 -4.54 26.51 5.24
CA ARG A 102 -5.62 25.83 4.50
C ARG A 102 -5.45 25.85 2.98
N LYS A 103 -4.24 26.08 2.47
CA LYS A 103 -3.89 26.03 1.05
C LYS A 103 -2.99 24.84 0.78
N HIS A 104 -3.27 24.17 -0.34
CA HIS A 104 -2.38 23.15 -0.89
C HIS A 104 -0.97 23.69 -1.12
N LYS A 105 0.04 22.91 -0.73
CA LYS A 105 1.46 23.20 -0.99
C LYS A 105 2.15 22.12 -1.81
N GLY A 106 1.71 20.87 -1.65
CA GLY A 106 2.23 19.76 -2.43
C GLY A 106 1.60 18.45 -1.99
N MET A 107 1.76 17.44 -2.82
CA MET A 107 1.49 16.05 -2.47
C MET A 107 2.84 15.36 -2.27
N MET A 108 2.90 14.43 -1.31
CA MET A 108 4.09 13.65 -1.04
C MET A 108 3.73 12.17 -0.93
N LEU A 109 4.40 11.35 -1.72
CA LEU A 109 4.42 9.89 -1.55
C LEU A 109 5.76 9.50 -0.93
N GLN A 110 5.71 8.78 0.19
CA GLN A 110 6.85 8.13 0.81
C GLN A 110 6.71 6.63 0.64
N VAL A 111 7.77 5.96 0.20
CA VAL A 111 7.81 4.49 0.07
C VAL A 111 9.13 3.97 0.62
N SER A 112 9.07 3.09 1.61
CA SER A 112 10.24 2.38 2.12
C SER A 112 10.54 1.13 1.30
N ASN A 113 11.82 0.80 1.17
CA ASN A 113 12.25 -0.43 0.54
C ASN A 113 12.95 -1.34 1.58
N PRO A 114 12.30 -2.41 2.05
CA PRO A 114 12.90 -3.31 3.03
C PRO A 114 13.88 -4.31 2.40
N PHE A 115 14.04 -4.34 1.07
CA PHE A 115 14.78 -5.38 0.35
C PHE A 115 16.23 -4.97 0.05
N ASP A 116 17.03 -5.93 -0.39
CA ASP A 116 18.45 -5.74 -0.77
C ASP A 116 18.61 -5.34 -2.25
N LYS A 117 17.51 -5.04 -2.95
CA LYS A 117 17.45 -4.68 -4.37
C LYS A 117 16.68 -3.39 -4.55
N ASN A 118 16.89 -2.68 -5.66
CA ASN A 118 16.06 -1.53 -6.01
C ASN A 118 14.60 -1.98 -6.13
N LEU A 119 13.69 -1.25 -5.48
CA LEU A 119 12.25 -1.42 -5.60
C LEU A 119 11.73 -0.46 -6.66
N LEU A 120 11.13 -1.01 -7.71
CA LEU A 120 10.53 -0.27 -8.82
C LEU A 120 9.03 -0.54 -8.83
N TYR A 121 8.27 0.47 -9.21
CA TYR A 121 6.84 0.40 -9.47
C TYR A 121 6.47 1.56 -10.39
N ASP A 122 5.40 1.37 -11.14
CA ASP A 122 4.80 2.42 -11.95
C ASP A 122 3.66 3.07 -11.16
N ALA A 123 3.37 4.34 -11.45
CA ALA A 123 2.31 5.07 -10.78
C ALA A 123 1.44 5.85 -11.76
N THR A 124 0.14 5.79 -11.54
CA THR A 124 -0.86 6.58 -12.26
C THR A 124 -1.62 7.42 -11.24
N MET A 125 -1.87 8.69 -11.56
CA MET A 125 -2.57 9.63 -10.69
C MET A 125 -3.91 10.09 -11.29
N TYR A 126 -4.86 10.39 -10.42
CA TYR A 126 -6.11 11.07 -10.76
C TYR A 126 -6.18 12.37 -9.96
N THR A 127 -6.31 13.51 -10.62
CA THR A 127 -6.14 14.84 -9.99
C THR A 127 -7.42 15.67 -10.01
N VAL A 128 -7.49 16.66 -9.12
CA VAL A 128 -8.58 17.63 -9.11
C VAL A 128 -8.47 18.52 -10.36
N GLY A 129 -9.56 18.60 -11.14
CA GLY A 129 -9.65 19.47 -12.31
C GLY A 129 -9.30 18.80 -13.64
N GLU A 130 -8.66 17.62 -13.62
CA GLU A 130 -8.42 16.80 -14.80
C GLU A 130 -9.09 15.43 -14.65
N PRO A 131 -10.27 15.18 -15.27
CA PRO A 131 -11.02 13.96 -15.08
C PRO A 131 -10.46 12.80 -15.94
N LYS A 132 -9.18 12.51 -15.79
CA LYS A 132 -8.48 11.43 -16.49
C LYS A 132 -7.35 10.88 -15.62
N TRP A 133 -7.03 9.61 -15.85
CA TRP A 133 -5.83 8.99 -15.32
C TRP A 133 -4.61 9.47 -16.11
N VAL A 134 -3.53 9.82 -15.40
CA VAL A 134 -2.29 10.28 -15.99
C VAL A 134 -1.12 9.53 -15.37
N ASP A 135 -0.26 8.94 -16.19
CA ASP A 135 0.95 8.29 -15.74
C ASP A 135 1.92 9.34 -15.15
N THR A 136 2.59 8.99 -14.06
CA THR A 136 3.68 9.78 -13.49
C THR A 136 4.97 8.98 -13.46
N SER A 137 6.09 9.68 -13.52
CA SER A 137 7.40 9.08 -13.30
C SER A 137 7.65 8.89 -11.81
N ILE A 138 8.29 7.78 -11.46
CA ILE A 138 8.71 7.42 -10.11
C ILE A 138 10.18 6.98 -10.18
N LEU A 139 10.99 7.41 -9.22
CA LEU A 139 12.36 6.97 -9.08
C LEU A 139 12.44 5.62 -8.34
N PRO A 140 13.34 4.71 -8.75
CA PRO A 140 13.57 3.48 -8.01
C PRO A 140 13.95 3.75 -6.55
N VAL A 141 13.27 3.11 -5.61
CA VAL A 141 13.63 3.18 -4.19
C VAL A 141 14.82 2.27 -3.93
N LYS A 142 15.92 2.86 -3.49
CA LYS A 142 17.18 2.13 -3.23
C LYS A 142 17.05 1.15 -2.06
N PRO A 143 17.87 0.07 -2.02
CA PRO A 143 17.84 -0.91 -0.94
C PRO A 143 17.93 -0.27 0.44
N LYS A 144 17.04 -0.67 1.36
CA LYS A 144 16.99 -0.20 2.76
C LYS A 144 16.80 1.32 2.93
N LEU A 145 16.31 2.00 1.90
CA LEU A 145 16.07 3.44 1.92
C LEU A 145 14.58 3.76 1.73
N ILE A 146 14.27 5.03 1.93
CA ILE A 146 12.95 5.61 1.71
C ILE A 146 13.04 6.53 0.49
N GLY A 147 12.13 6.32 -0.46
CA GLY A 147 11.93 7.18 -1.63
C GLY A 147 10.88 8.25 -1.34
N PHE A 148 11.05 9.41 -1.95
CA PHE A 148 10.13 10.53 -1.83
C PHE A 148 9.79 11.04 -3.22
N GLU A 149 8.50 11.16 -3.50
CA GLU A 149 7.99 11.75 -4.73
C GLU A 149 7.09 12.93 -4.37
N LEU A 150 7.25 14.04 -5.09
CA LEU A 150 6.61 15.30 -4.81
C LEU A 150 5.86 15.82 -6.04
N TRP A 151 4.61 16.23 -5.85
CA TRP A 151 3.79 16.81 -6.91
C TRP A 151 3.17 18.14 -6.46
N ASN A 152 3.03 19.07 -7.41
CA ASN A 152 2.35 20.33 -7.17
C ASN A 152 0.83 20.23 -7.36
N ASP A 153 0.34 19.23 -8.08
CA ASP A 153 -1.09 19.04 -8.33
C ASP A 153 -1.81 18.48 -7.09
N VAL A 154 -3.11 18.79 -6.94
CA VAL A 154 -3.94 18.16 -5.90
C VAL A 154 -4.39 16.80 -6.42
N ILE A 155 -3.76 15.74 -5.93
CA ILE A 155 -4.02 14.37 -6.36
C ILE A 155 -5.13 13.77 -5.48
N ILE A 156 -6.19 13.25 -6.12
CA ILE A 156 -7.30 12.57 -5.46
C ILE A 156 -6.88 11.18 -5.00
N THR A 157 -6.16 10.44 -5.85
CA THR A 157 -5.69 9.07 -5.58
C THR A 157 -4.52 8.70 -6.50
N LEU A 158 -3.66 7.81 -6.02
CA LEU A 158 -2.61 7.15 -6.78
C LEU A 158 -2.95 5.67 -6.95
N VAL A 159 -2.57 5.11 -8.09
CA VAL A 159 -2.54 3.67 -8.35
C VAL A 159 -1.08 3.29 -8.60
N LEU A 160 -0.54 2.42 -7.75
CA LEU A 160 0.82 1.90 -7.81
C LEU A 160 0.78 0.44 -8.28
N HIS A 161 1.49 0.14 -9.37
CA HIS A 161 1.42 -1.17 -10.03
C HIS A 161 2.78 -1.59 -10.60
N ASP A 162 2.82 -2.78 -11.20
CA ASP A 162 4.02 -3.35 -11.82
C ASP A 162 5.26 -3.34 -10.90
N TRP A 163 5.06 -3.81 -9.68
CA TRP A 163 6.10 -3.91 -8.66
C TRP A 163 7.21 -4.90 -9.05
N ARG A 164 8.46 -4.45 -8.99
CA ARG A 164 9.63 -5.19 -9.47
C ARG A 164 10.83 -4.98 -8.56
N LEU A 165 11.66 -6.01 -8.38
CA LEU A 165 12.98 -5.89 -7.75
C LEU A 165 14.09 -6.04 -8.79
N GLN A 166 15.01 -5.07 -8.82
CA GLN A 166 16.14 -5.09 -9.76
C GLN A 166 17.45 -4.73 -9.05
N ASN A 167 18.56 -5.22 -9.61
CA ASN A 167 19.90 -4.90 -9.10
C ASN A 167 20.26 -3.44 -9.40
#